data_AF-A0A1Y5I1Y1-F1
#
_entry.id   AF-A0A1Y5I1Y1-F1
#
_cell.length_a   1.000
_cell.length_b   1.000
_cell.length_c   1.000
_cell.angle_alpha   90.00
_cell.angle_beta   90.00
_cell.angle_gamma   90.00
#
_symmetry.space_group_name_H-M   'P 1'
#
loop_
_entity.id
_entity.type
_entity.pdbx_description
1 polymer ?
#
loop_
_entity_poly.entity_id
_entity_poly.type
_entity_poly.pdbx_seq_one_letter_code
_entity_poly.pdbx_strand_id
1 'polypeptide(L)'
;MALLEKLLKPSLFKPKWQHKDPSVRKQAVNNLTDEKILVQIANQDSDKGVRLLALSKIKSAQNLAAFLVCEQNDIRQQAQQQHLASLLPNKNIDDLANISSDNDLVSIATYTQDDALRLAAINKLNDESIRLDIACNNPVAKVRLAAAQGIQKTEALNTLMQIAQGKDKALYRFCKEQLGASKATEDAAKKLQQDITTAIATATQLAKSSYSPEYNGRLQLVKQNWAALSEQDLQQQQAFNTALVKCEDTLGAHIAEEKAAQDKIAATAKAKEDFISVLAQLESLEFNDAIADQLKTLEQSW
;
A
#
# COMPACT_ATOMS: atom_id res chain seq x y z
N MET A 1 -36.36 -61.34 41.65
CA MET A 1 -35.94 -60.05 41.04
C MET A 1 -34.43 -59.99 40.80
N ALA A 2 -33.55 -60.32 41.76
CA ALA A 2 -32.08 -60.23 41.60
C ALA A 2 -31.40 -61.25 40.63
N LEU A 3 -32.12 -62.28 40.16
CA LEU A 3 -31.60 -63.27 39.19
C LEU A 3 -31.87 -62.88 37.72
N LEU A 4 -32.81 -61.97 37.47
CA LEU A 4 -33.15 -61.48 36.12
C LEU A 4 -32.28 -60.29 35.71
N GLU A 5 -31.74 -59.52 36.67
CA GLU A 5 -30.77 -58.44 36.38
C GLU A 5 -29.38 -58.96 35.98
N LYS A 6 -29.03 -60.21 36.32
CA LYS A 6 -27.78 -60.85 35.88
C LYS A 6 -27.82 -61.36 34.42
N LEU A 7 -29.00 -61.44 33.81
CA LEU A 7 -29.23 -61.92 32.45
C LEU A 7 -29.28 -60.79 31.41
N LEU A 8 -29.37 -59.54 31.84
CA LEU A 8 -29.26 -58.35 30.99
C LEU A 8 -27.83 -57.79 31.06
N LYS A 9 -26.84 -58.56 30.61
CA LYS A 9 -25.48 -58.05 30.36
C LYS A 9 -25.45 -57.40 28.97
N PRO A 10 -25.25 -56.09 28.82
CA PRO A 10 -24.81 -55.56 27.55
C PRO A 10 -23.35 -56.01 27.33
N SER A 11 -23.12 -56.78 26.27
CA SER A 11 -21.83 -57.27 25.75
C SER A 11 -21.11 -58.38 26.54
N LEU A 12 -21.48 -59.64 26.26
CA LEU A 12 -20.65 -60.82 26.58
C LEU A 12 -19.57 -61.10 25.53
N PHE A 13 -19.52 -60.33 24.44
CA PHE A 13 -18.50 -60.47 23.39
C PHE A 13 -17.76 -59.14 23.22
N LYS A 14 -16.43 -59.19 23.34
CA LYS A 14 -15.58 -58.05 22.93
C LYS A 14 -15.91 -57.73 21.46
N PRO A 15 -16.04 -56.45 21.10
CA PRO A 15 -16.33 -56.08 19.73
C PRO A 15 -15.23 -56.59 18.80
N LYS A 16 -15.57 -56.93 17.54
CA LYS A 16 -14.64 -57.58 16.61
C LYS A 16 -13.34 -56.78 16.36
N TRP A 17 -13.38 -55.46 16.52
CA TRP A 17 -12.21 -54.60 16.43
C TRP A 17 -11.22 -54.74 17.59
N GLN A 18 -11.55 -55.47 18.66
CA GLN A 18 -10.65 -55.83 19.77
C GLN A 18 -10.18 -57.30 19.71
N HIS A 19 -10.41 -58.00 18.60
CA HIS A 19 -10.03 -59.40 18.46
C HIS A 19 -8.50 -59.59 18.45
N LYS A 20 -8.00 -60.76 18.89
CA LYS A 20 -6.55 -61.04 18.95
C LYS A 20 -5.86 -61.06 17.58
N ASP A 21 -6.56 -61.57 16.56
CA ASP A 21 -6.09 -61.63 15.17
C ASP A 21 -6.28 -60.27 14.47
N PRO A 22 -5.21 -59.62 13.98
CA PRO A 22 -5.27 -58.37 13.22
C PRO A 22 -6.16 -58.45 11.97
N SER A 23 -6.26 -59.59 11.31
CA SER A 23 -7.08 -59.75 10.09
C SER A 23 -8.57 -59.58 10.39
N VAL A 24 -9.02 -60.13 11.52
CA VAL A 24 -10.39 -59.96 12.03
C VAL A 24 -10.62 -58.49 12.42
N ARG A 25 -9.63 -57.83 13.03
CA ARG A 25 -9.72 -56.39 13.35
C ARG A 25 -9.84 -55.54 12.10
N LYS A 26 -9.04 -55.79 11.05
CA LYS A 26 -9.13 -55.08 9.75
C LYS A 26 -10.53 -55.21 9.14
N GLN A 27 -11.08 -56.41 9.10
CA GLN A 27 -12.46 -56.64 8.62
C GLN A 27 -13.50 -55.86 9.44
N ALA A 28 -13.33 -55.80 10.76
CA ALA A 28 -14.22 -55.03 11.62
C ALA A 28 -14.11 -53.51 11.35
N VAL A 29 -12.89 -52.99 11.22
CA VAL A 29 -12.63 -51.57 10.94
C VAL A 29 -13.23 -51.15 9.60
N ASN A 30 -13.21 -52.02 8.57
CA ASN A 30 -13.81 -51.71 7.25
C ASN A 30 -15.28 -51.28 7.34
N ASN A 31 -16.04 -51.80 8.30
CA ASN A 31 -17.45 -51.50 8.47
C ASN A 31 -17.73 -50.49 9.60
N LEU A 32 -16.69 -50.02 10.29
CA LEU A 32 -16.81 -49.11 11.42
C LEU A 32 -17.00 -47.66 10.95
N THR A 33 -17.98 -46.96 11.53
CA THR A 33 -18.29 -45.55 11.21
C THR A 33 -18.11 -44.61 12.39
N ASP A 34 -18.01 -45.14 13.62
CA ASP A 34 -17.78 -44.33 14.81
C ASP A 34 -16.35 -43.79 14.82
N GLU A 35 -16.20 -42.51 14.50
CA GLU A 35 -14.90 -41.85 14.45
C GLU A 35 -14.17 -41.83 15.79
N LYS A 36 -14.87 -41.86 16.93
CA LYS A 36 -14.20 -41.95 18.25
C LYS A 36 -13.48 -43.28 18.39
N ILE A 37 -14.13 -44.37 17.97
CA ILE A 37 -13.51 -45.70 17.97
C ILE A 37 -12.41 -45.77 16.91
N LEU A 38 -12.59 -45.16 15.73
CA LEU A 38 -11.54 -45.11 14.70
C LEU A 38 -10.29 -44.35 15.19
N VAL A 39 -10.46 -43.22 15.87
CA VAL A 39 -9.36 -42.46 16.50
C VAL A 39 -8.66 -43.31 17.58
N GLN A 40 -9.42 -44.05 18.39
CA GLN A 40 -8.85 -44.96 19.38
C GLN A 40 -7.98 -46.04 18.71
N ILE A 41 -8.51 -46.70 17.67
CA ILE A 41 -7.80 -47.76 16.95
C ILE A 41 -6.56 -47.21 16.25
N ALA A 42 -6.67 -46.06 15.58
CA ALA A 42 -5.56 -45.40 14.90
C ALA A 42 -4.40 -45.03 15.85
N ASN A 43 -4.71 -44.70 17.12
CA ASN A 43 -3.69 -44.40 18.13
C ASN A 43 -3.07 -45.64 18.79
N GLN A 44 -3.89 -46.66 19.07
CA GLN A 44 -3.55 -47.69 20.06
C GLN A 44 -3.37 -49.10 19.50
N ASP A 45 -3.84 -49.41 18.28
CA ASP A 45 -3.74 -50.78 17.77
C ASP A 45 -2.28 -51.20 17.55
N SER A 46 -1.94 -52.43 17.93
CA SER A 46 -0.58 -52.95 17.78
C SER A 46 -0.19 -53.22 16.32
N ASP A 47 -1.15 -53.54 15.44
CA ASP A 47 -0.91 -53.79 14.02
C ASP A 47 -0.94 -52.49 13.23
N LYS A 48 0.16 -52.19 12.53
CA LYS A 48 0.29 -51.01 11.66
C LYS A 48 -0.83 -50.93 10.62
N GLY A 49 -1.18 -52.05 9.99
CA GLY A 49 -2.20 -52.07 8.94
C GLY A 49 -3.59 -51.75 9.49
N VAL A 50 -3.90 -52.20 10.71
CA VAL A 50 -5.16 -51.84 11.39
C VAL A 50 -5.19 -50.34 11.72
N ARG A 51 -4.08 -49.77 12.25
CA ARG A 51 -4.00 -48.32 12.55
C ARG A 51 -4.23 -47.45 11.30
N LEU A 52 -3.50 -47.74 10.22
CA LEU A 52 -3.60 -47.01 8.96
C LEU A 52 -4.99 -47.14 8.32
N LEU A 53 -5.60 -48.34 8.39
CA LEU A 53 -6.97 -48.54 7.91
C LEU A 53 -7.98 -47.71 8.72
N ALA A 54 -7.85 -47.68 10.06
CA ALA A 54 -8.72 -46.87 10.90
C ALA A 54 -8.59 -45.37 10.59
N LEU A 55 -7.36 -44.87 10.44
CA LEU A 55 -7.08 -43.49 10.05
C LEU A 55 -7.69 -43.14 8.68
N SER A 56 -7.60 -44.05 7.70
CA SER A 56 -8.17 -43.83 6.35
C SER A 56 -9.68 -43.60 6.34
N LYS A 57 -10.38 -44.03 7.41
CA LYS A 57 -11.82 -43.89 7.57
C LYS A 57 -12.25 -42.66 8.36
N ILE A 58 -11.31 -41.95 8.99
CA ILE A 58 -11.59 -40.68 9.68
C ILE A 58 -11.76 -39.59 8.60
N LYS A 59 -12.93 -38.95 8.58
CA LYS A 59 -13.29 -37.90 7.61
C LYS A 59 -13.33 -36.51 8.24
N SER A 60 -13.64 -36.42 9.53
CA SER A 60 -13.64 -35.14 10.24
C SER A 60 -12.24 -34.53 10.30
N ALA A 61 -12.10 -33.30 9.83
CA ALA A 61 -10.86 -32.53 9.95
C ALA A 61 -10.41 -32.37 11.41
N GLN A 62 -11.36 -32.21 12.34
CA GLN A 62 -11.07 -32.10 13.77
C GLN A 62 -10.41 -33.36 14.33
N ASN A 63 -10.91 -34.54 13.94
CA ASN A 63 -10.36 -35.82 14.40
C ASN A 63 -9.04 -36.16 13.70
N LEU A 64 -8.84 -35.69 12.47
CA LEU A 64 -7.59 -35.87 11.72
C LEU A 64 -6.45 -35.00 12.27
N ALA A 65 -6.76 -33.81 12.82
CA ALA A 65 -5.78 -32.82 13.24
C ALA A 65 -4.71 -33.37 14.21
N ALA A 66 -5.11 -34.21 15.17
CA ALA A 66 -4.18 -34.80 16.14
C ALA A 66 -3.11 -35.70 15.49
N PHE A 67 -3.40 -36.26 14.31
CA PHE A 67 -2.48 -37.14 13.59
C PHE A 67 -1.50 -36.39 12.68
N LEU A 68 -1.75 -35.10 12.37
CA LEU A 68 -0.88 -34.30 11.49
C LEU A 68 0.52 -34.04 12.07
N VAL A 69 0.65 -34.10 13.39
CA VAL A 69 1.87 -33.85 14.16
C VAL A 69 2.27 -35.04 15.03
N CYS A 70 1.70 -36.22 14.79
CA CYS A 70 1.97 -37.44 15.53
C CYS A 70 3.41 -37.93 15.35
N GLU A 71 4.05 -38.45 16.40
CA GLU A 71 5.42 -39.01 16.35
C GLU A 71 5.54 -40.21 15.39
N GLN A 72 4.48 -41.01 15.24
CA GLN A 72 4.47 -42.16 14.33
C GLN A 72 4.47 -41.67 12.87
N ASN A 73 5.62 -41.84 12.20
CA ASN A 73 5.86 -41.30 10.86
C ASN A 73 4.83 -41.77 9.81
N ASP A 74 4.44 -43.03 9.82
CA ASP A 74 3.49 -43.59 8.86
C ASP A 74 2.07 -43.05 9.03
N ILE A 75 1.61 -42.97 10.29
CA ILE A 75 0.34 -42.35 10.66
C ILE A 75 0.34 -40.87 10.29
N ARG A 76 1.41 -40.15 10.60
CA ARG A 76 1.56 -38.73 10.29
C ARG A 76 1.53 -38.47 8.78
N GLN A 77 2.31 -39.22 7.99
CA GLN A 77 2.33 -39.09 6.53
C GLN A 77 0.96 -39.35 5.91
N GLN A 78 0.26 -40.41 6.35
CA GLN A 78 -1.07 -40.70 5.83
C GLN A 78 -2.07 -39.61 6.22
N ALA A 79 -2.04 -39.10 7.45
CA ALA A 79 -2.91 -38.02 7.89
C ALA A 79 -2.68 -36.73 7.07
N GLN A 80 -1.42 -36.37 6.82
CA GLN A 80 -1.04 -35.24 5.98
C GLN A 80 -1.53 -35.41 4.54
N GLN A 81 -1.42 -36.62 3.97
CA GLN A 81 -1.93 -36.92 2.63
C GLN A 81 -3.45 -36.85 2.56
N GLN A 82 -4.18 -37.35 3.57
CA GLN A 82 -5.63 -37.25 3.64
C GLN A 82 -6.08 -35.78 3.77
N HIS A 83 -5.37 -34.99 4.59
CA HIS A 83 -5.66 -33.57 4.74
C HIS A 83 -5.40 -32.80 3.43
N LEU A 84 -4.28 -33.04 2.75
CA LEU A 84 -4.03 -32.48 1.42
C LEU A 84 -5.11 -32.83 0.42
N ALA A 85 -5.53 -34.09 0.35
CA ALA A 85 -6.58 -34.53 -0.57
C ALA A 85 -7.94 -33.86 -0.28
N SER A 86 -8.19 -33.47 0.98
CA SER A 86 -9.39 -32.72 1.36
C SER A 86 -9.32 -31.25 0.92
N LEU A 87 -8.13 -30.64 0.96
CA LEU A 87 -7.92 -29.26 0.54
C LEU A 87 -7.77 -29.11 -0.99
N LEU A 88 -7.25 -30.15 -1.65
CA LEU A 88 -6.88 -30.15 -3.07
C LEU A 88 -7.54 -31.34 -3.81
N PRO A 89 -8.87 -31.31 -4.02
CA PRO A 89 -9.60 -32.43 -4.63
C PRO A 89 -9.16 -32.73 -6.07
N ASN A 90 -8.76 -31.71 -6.85
CA ASN A 90 -8.24 -31.85 -8.21
C ASN A 90 -6.72 -32.04 -8.26
N LYS A 91 -6.04 -31.89 -7.10
CA LYS A 91 -4.59 -32.07 -6.93
C LYS A 91 -3.77 -31.15 -7.82
N ASN A 92 -4.27 -29.95 -8.07
CA ASN A 92 -3.59 -28.96 -8.91
C ASN A 92 -3.65 -27.58 -8.25
N ILE A 93 -3.03 -26.60 -8.90
CA ILE A 93 -2.93 -25.21 -8.40
C ILE A 93 -4.30 -24.52 -8.38
N ASP A 94 -5.25 -24.92 -9.23
CA ASP A 94 -6.56 -24.28 -9.33
C ASP A 94 -7.39 -24.44 -8.05
N ASP A 95 -7.19 -25.55 -7.32
CA ASP A 95 -7.82 -25.78 -6.02
C ASP A 95 -7.47 -24.68 -5.00
N LEU A 96 -6.29 -24.05 -5.12
CA LEU A 96 -5.87 -22.97 -4.23
C LEU A 96 -6.83 -21.79 -4.27
N ALA A 97 -7.57 -21.56 -5.37
CA ALA A 97 -8.52 -20.46 -5.48
C ALA A 97 -9.56 -20.47 -4.33
N ASN A 98 -9.95 -21.65 -3.87
CA ASN A 98 -10.97 -21.85 -2.84
C ASN A 98 -10.41 -21.83 -1.41
N ILE A 99 -9.09 -21.75 -1.25
CA ILE A 99 -8.43 -21.72 0.06
C ILE A 99 -8.28 -20.27 0.52
N SER A 100 -8.82 -19.96 1.70
CA SER A 100 -8.77 -18.61 2.29
C SER A 100 -7.99 -18.54 3.61
N SER A 101 -7.75 -19.68 4.25
CA SER A 101 -7.05 -19.77 5.52
C SER A 101 -5.55 -19.90 5.30
N ASP A 102 -4.76 -19.04 5.94
CA ASP A 102 -3.30 -19.14 5.89
C ASP A 102 -2.79 -20.45 6.53
N ASN A 103 -3.49 -21.01 7.52
CA ASN A 103 -3.14 -22.31 8.11
C ASN A 103 -3.28 -23.46 7.10
N ASP A 104 -4.29 -23.40 6.23
CA ASP A 104 -4.48 -24.41 5.18
C ASP A 104 -3.41 -24.24 4.10
N LEU A 105 -3.06 -23.00 3.74
CA LEU A 105 -1.97 -22.71 2.80
C LEU A 105 -0.61 -23.18 3.35
N VAL A 106 -0.33 -22.97 4.64
CA VAL A 106 0.86 -23.51 5.30
C VAL A 106 0.86 -25.04 5.27
N SER A 107 -0.28 -25.67 5.55
CA SER A 107 -0.42 -27.13 5.49
C SER A 107 -0.16 -27.65 4.07
N ILE A 108 -0.70 -26.99 3.05
CA ILE A 108 -0.44 -27.32 1.64
C ILE A 108 1.05 -27.19 1.32
N ALA A 109 1.66 -26.05 1.63
CA ALA A 109 3.08 -25.79 1.39
C ALA A 109 4.00 -26.78 2.13
N THR A 110 3.60 -27.23 3.31
CA THR A 110 4.38 -28.15 4.14
C THR A 110 4.30 -29.58 3.60
N TYR A 111 3.10 -30.05 3.27
CA TYR A 111 2.87 -31.47 3.01
C TYR A 111 3.01 -31.85 1.53
N THR A 112 2.81 -30.90 0.61
CA THR A 112 2.86 -31.19 -0.82
C THR A 112 4.25 -31.64 -1.27
N GLN A 113 4.28 -32.54 -2.26
CA GLN A 113 5.50 -32.93 -2.98
C GLN A 113 5.66 -32.16 -4.30
N ASP A 114 4.64 -31.40 -4.71
CA ASP A 114 4.68 -30.57 -5.91
C ASP A 114 5.25 -29.18 -5.55
N ASP A 115 6.42 -28.86 -6.10
CA ASP A 115 7.11 -27.60 -5.85
C ASP A 115 6.39 -26.38 -6.43
N ALA A 116 5.67 -26.53 -7.54
CA ALA A 116 4.89 -25.42 -8.11
C ALA A 116 3.71 -25.09 -7.20
N LEU A 117 3.00 -26.12 -6.73
CA LEU A 117 1.91 -25.98 -5.76
C LEU A 117 2.41 -25.42 -4.42
N ARG A 118 3.59 -25.87 -3.96
CA ARG A 118 4.25 -25.37 -2.74
C ARG A 118 4.46 -23.85 -2.81
N LEU A 119 5.07 -23.38 -3.90
CA LEU A 119 5.36 -21.96 -4.08
C LEU A 119 4.08 -21.15 -4.29
N ALA A 120 3.10 -21.68 -5.01
CA ALA A 120 1.81 -21.02 -5.19
C ALA A 120 1.06 -20.82 -3.86
N ALA A 121 1.06 -21.83 -2.99
CA ALA A 121 0.45 -21.73 -1.66
C ALA A 121 1.15 -20.66 -0.80
N ILE A 122 2.49 -20.63 -0.80
CA ILE A 122 3.27 -19.62 -0.08
C ILE A 122 3.01 -18.22 -0.63
N ASN A 123 2.92 -18.06 -1.94
CA ASN A 123 2.62 -16.78 -2.58
C ASN A 123 1.21 -16.28 -2.26
N LYS A 124 0.27 -17.16 -1.89
CA LYS A 124 -1.09 -16.79 -1.51
C LYS A 124 -1.24 -16.39 -0.02
N LEU A 125 -0.26 -16.68 0.84
CA LEU A 125 -0.32 -16.34 2.26
C LEU A 125 -0.52 -14.83 2.48
N ASN A 126 -1.32 -14.42 3.47
CA ASN A 126 -1.53 -13.00 3.76
C ASN A 126 -0.78 -12.53 5.01
N ASP A 127 -0.63 -13.40 6.02
CA ASP A 127 0.05 -13.07 7.26
C ASP A 127 1.58 -12.98 7.04
N GLU A 128 2.08 -11.74 7.10
CA GLU A 128 3.51 -11.45 7.01
C GLU A 128 4.34 -12.12 8.12
N SER A 129 3.76 -12.41 9.27
CA SER A 129 4.46 -13.08 10.39
C SER A 129 4.72 -14.55 10.05
N ILE A 130 3.73 -15.23 9.45
CA ILE A 130 3.89 -16.60 8.93
C ILE A 130 4.92 -16.60 7.81
N ARG A 131 4.84 -15.64 6.87
CA ARG A 131 5.82 -15.50 5.79
C ARG A 131 7.23 -15.29 6.32
N LEU A 132 7.39 -14.46 7.36
CA LEU A 132 8.68 -14.20 7.99
C LEU A 132 9.27 -15.47 8.59
N ASP A 133 8.47 -16.26 9.32
CA ASP A 133 8.94 -17.54 9.88
C ASP A 133 9.43 -18.50 8.78
N ILE A 134 8.66 -18.67 7.70
CA ILE A 134 9.04 -19.51 6.56
C ILE A 134 10.33 -18.97 5.90
N ALA A 135 10.43 -17.65 5.70
CA ALA A 135 11.59 -17.02 5.10
C ALA A 135 12.86 -17.15 5.96
N CYS A 136 12.74 -17.17 7.29
CA CYS A 136 13.84 -17.36 8.21
C CYS A 136 14.32 -18.82 8.28
N ASN A 137 13.38 -19.76 8.35
CA ASN A 137 13.66 -21.10 8.85
C ASN A 137 13.60 -22.20 7.79
N ASN A 138 13.02 -21.95 6.61
CA ASN A 138 12.86 -23.01 5.61
C ASN A 138 14.22 -23.46 5.04
N PRO A 139 14.50 -24.77 4.92
CA PRO A 139 15.77 -25.26 4.41
C PRO A 139 15.99 -24.93 2.92
N VAL A 140 14.93 -24.74 2.14
CA VAL A 140 15.00 -24.51 0.70
C VAL A 140 15.07 -23.01 0.37
N ALA A 141 16.14 -22.58 -0.28
CA ALA A 141 16.36 -21.16 -0.63
C ALA A 141 15.24 -20.56 -1.49
N LYS A 142 14.74 -21.31 -2.47
CA LYS A 142 13.64 -20.86 -3.34
C LYS A 142 12.35 -20.60 -2.55
N VAL A 143 12.10 -21.41 -1.52
CA VAL A 143 10.95 -21.25 -0.62
C VAL A 143 11.12 -20.03 0.27
N ARG A 144 12.32 -19.83 0.85
CA ARG A 144 12.61 -18.64 1.65
C ARG A 144 12.38 -17.35 0.86
N LEU A 145 12.87 -17.32 -0.39
CA LEU A 145 12.68 -16.16 -1.26
C LEU A 145 11.20 -15.91 -1.60
N ALA A 146 10.43 -16.96 -1.93
CA ALA A 146 9.00 -16.81 -2.22
C ALA A 146 8.20 -16.29 -1.02
N ALA A 147 8.53 -16.74 0.19
CA ALA A 147 7.91 -16.21 1.40
C ALA A 147 8.26 -14.72 1.61
N ALA A 148 9.53 -14.35 1.44
CA ALA A 148 10.01 -12.99 1.57
C ALA A 148 9.40 -12.00 0.55
N GLN A 149 9.05 -12.47 -0.65
CA GLN A 149 8.42 -11.63 -1.69
C GLN A 149 7.08 -11.03 -1.28
N GLY A 150 6.38 -11.63 -0.30
CA GLY A 150 5.14 -11.07 0.25
C GLY A 150 5.31 -10.23 1.51
N ILE A 151 6.55 -9.89 1.90
CA ILE A 151 6.82 -9.09 3.10
C ILE A 151 7.10 -7.65 2.69
N GLN A 152 6.39 -6.71 3.32
CA GLN A 152 6.54 -5.28 3.08
C GLN A 152 7.12 -4.55 4.30
N LYS A 153 6.95 -5.10 5.50
CA LYS A 153 7.44 -4.49 6.74
C LYS A 153 8.95 -4.35 6.74
N THR A 154 9.43 -3.10 6.85
CA THR A 154 10.85 -2.74 6.92
C THR A 154 11.62 -3.51 8.00
N GLU A 155 11.02 -3.71 9.18
CA GLU A 155 11.64 -4.47 10.29
C GLU A 155 11.86 -5.96 9.94
N ALA A 156 10.86 -6.57 9.30
CA ALA A 156 10.93 -7.97 8.85
C ALA A 156 11.98 -8.14 7.73
N LEU A 157 12.01 -7.22 6.75
CA LEU A 157 13.01 -7.21 5.69
C LEU A 157 14.44 -7.01 6.21
N ASN A 158 14.63 -6.14 7.21
CA ASN A 158 15.93 -5.98 7.87
C ASN A 158 16.37 -7.27 8.57
N THR A 159 15.46 -7.91 9.32
CA THR A 159 15.71 -9.19 9.99
C THR A 159 16.16 -10.25 8.98
N LEU A 160 15.43 -10.40 7.87
CA LEU A 160 15.78 -11.34 6.81
C LEU A 160 17.11 -11.02 6.14
N MET A 161 17.40 -9.74 5.89
CA MET A 161 18.68 -9.33 5.32
C MET A 161 19.86 -9.76 6.19
N GLN A 162 19.75 -9.63 7.52
CA GLN A 162 20.80 -10.08 8.46
C GLN A 162 20.95 -11.60 8.45
N ILE A 163 19.84 -12.34 8.49
CA ILE A 163 19.85 -13.82 8.47
C ILE A 163 20.44 -14.36 7.16
N ALA A 164 20.10 -13.73 6.04
CA ALA A 164 20.55 -14.13 4.71
C ALA A 164 22.03 -13.80 4.43
N GLN A 165 22.62 -12.89 5.20
CA GLN A 165 23.97 -12.40 4.97
C GLN A 165 25.00 -13.55 4.96
N GLY A 166 25.70 -13.71 3.84
CA GLY A 166 26.70 -14.77 3.66
C GLY A 166 26.15 -16.19 3.48
N LYS A 167 24.83 -16.41 3.66
CA LYS A 167 24.19 -17.74 3.58
C LYS A 167 23.23 -17.88 2.41
N ASP A 168 22.51 -16.82 2.07
CA ASP A 168 21.50 -16.79 1.01
C ASP A 168 21.62 -15.51 0.19
N LYS A 169 22.39 -15.58 -0.90
CA LYS A 169 22.70 -14.42 -1.74
C LYS A 169 21.46 -13.84 -2.42
N ALA A 170 20.51 -14.68 -2.81
CA ALA A 170 19.30 -14.25 -3.51
C ALA A 170 18.37 -13.51 -2.56
N LEU A 171 18.12 -14.09 -1.39
CA LEU A 171 17.31 -13.46 -0.33
C LEU A 171 17.94 -12.16 0.16
N TYR A 172 19.26 -12.14 0.41
CA TYR A 172 19.97 -10.94 0.82
C TYR A 172 19.81 -9.79 -0.18
N ARG A 173 20.00 -10.07 -1.47
CA ARG A 173 19.85 -9.08 -2.55
C ARG A 173 18.42 -8.54 -2.61
N PHE A 174 17.43 -9.43 -2.54
CA PHE A 174 16.03 -9.06 -2.52
C PHE A 174 15.72 -8.10 -1.35
N CYS A 175 16.08 -8.47 -0.12
CA CYS A 175 15.82 -7.61 1.04
C CYS A 175 16.54 -6.26 0.93
N LYS A 176 17.80 -6.25 0.49
CA LYS A 176 18.57 -5.01 0.29
C LYS A 176 17.93 -4.08 -0.74
N GLU A 177 17.42 -4.64 -1.84
CA GLU A 177 16.74 -3.88 -2.89
C GLU A 177 15.43 -3.29 -2.38
N GLN A 178 14.59 -4.07 -1.69
CA GLN A 178 13.32 -3.60 -1.13
C GLN A 178 13.53 -2.50 -0.07
N LEU A 179 14.52 -2.68 0.81
CA LEU A 179 14.88 -1.66 1.81
C LEU A 179 15.40 -0.38 1.15
N GLY A 180 16.21 -0.51 0.09
CA GLY A 180 16.73 0.62 -0.68
C GLY A 180 15.61 1.39 -1.39
N ALA A 181 14.68 0.68 -2.03
CA ALA A 181 13.53 1.27 -2.71
C ALA A 181 12.59 1.99 -1.72
N SER A 182 12.28 1.35 -0.58
CA SER A 182 11.45 1.96 0.48
C SER A 182 12.08 3.24 1.02
N LYS A 183 13.39 3.21 1.31
CA LYS A 183 14.13 4.38 1.76
C LYS A 183 14.17 5.50 0.71
N ALA A 184 14.40 5.17 -0.56
CA ALA A 184 14.42 6.15 -1.64
C ALA A 184 13.06 6.86 -1.79
N THR A 185 11.95 6.11 -1.67
CA THR A 185 10.60 6.68 -1.66
C THR A 185 10.37 7.59 -0.46
N GLU A 186 10.79 7.17 0.74
CA GLU A 186 10.66 7.99 1.95
C GLU A 186 11.49 9.28 1.86
N ASP A 187 12.74 9.19 1.40
CA ASP A 187 13.63 10.35 1.23
C ASP A 187 13.09 11.31 0.15
N ALA A 188 12.53 10.78 -0.94
CA ALA A 188 11.88 11.58 -1.98
C ALA A 188 10.64 12.32 -1.45
N ALA A 189 9.79 11.65 -0.68
CA ALA A 189 8.60 12.27 -0.07
C ALA A 189 8.99 13.37 0.93
N LYS A 190 10.03 13.14 1.76
CA LYS A 190 10.56 14.17 2.67
C LYS A 190 11.12 15.36 1.90
N LYS A 191 11.86 15.12 0.82
CA LYS A 191 12.43 16.18 -0.01
C LYS A 191 11.34 17.03 -0.67
N LEU A 192 10.31 16.39 -1.24
CA LEU A 192 9.15 17.07 -1.82
C LEU A 192 8.46 17.96 -0.77
N GLN A 193 8.23 17.44 0.43
CA GLN A 193 7.61 18.22 1.51
C GLN A 193 8.45 19.43 1.95
N GLN A 194 9.79 19.27 2.00
CA GLN A 194 10.71 20.38 2.28
C GLN A 194 10.68 21.44 1.17
N ASP A 195 10.61 21.01 -0.09
CA ASP A 195 10.56 21.92 -1.24
C ASP A 195 9.24 22.71 -1.28
N ILE A 196 8.10 22.05 -0.99
CA ILE A 196 6.79 22.70 -0.81
C ILE A 196 6.85 23.75 0.31
N THR A 197 7.39 23.36 1.47
CA THR A 197 7.52 24.26 2.62
C THR A 197 8.37 25.49 2.28
N THR A 198 9.47 25.27 1.56
CA THR A 198 10.39 26.34 1.12
C THR A 198 9.73 27.26 0.10
N ALA A 199 8.94 26.72 -0.83
CA ALA A 199 8.21 27.51 -1.82
C ALA A 199 7.16 28.43 -1.16
N ILE A 200 6.38 27.90 -0.19
CA ILE A 200 5.42 28.69 0.60
C ILE A 200 6.14 29.78 1.38
N ALA A 201 7.26 29.46 2.04
CA ALA A 201 8.04 30.42 2.80
C ALA A 201 8.57 31.56 1.91
N THR A 202 9.07 31.22 0.72
CA THR A 202 9.58 32.18 -0.26
C THR A 202 8.47 33.10 -0.77
N ALA A 203 7.31 32.55 -1.14
CA ALA A 203 6.14 33.32 -1.55
C ALA A 203 5.67 34.26 -0.43
N THR A 204 5.61 33.75 0.81
CA THR A 204 5.21 34.53 1.99
C THR A 204 6.19 35.66 2.30
N GLN A 205 7.49 35.45 2.08
CA GLN A 205 8.49 36.50 2.26
C GLN A 205 8.37 37.58 1.18
N LEU A 206 8.17 37.19 -0.09
CA LEU A 206 7.96 38.14 -1.18
C LEU A 206 6.68 38.98 -0.97
N ALA A 207 5.61 38.35 -0.49
CA ALA A 207 4.35 39.01 -0.14
C ALA A 207 4.48 40.07 0.96
N LYS A 208 5.53 40.00 1.80
CA LYS A 208 5.82 40.97 2.86
C LYS A 208 6.77 42.09 2.40
N SER A 209 7.50 41.90 1.30
CA SER A 209 8.43 42.90 0.80
C SER A 209 7.73 43.96 -0.04
N SER A 210 8.22 45.20 0.05
CA SER A 210 7.83 46.27 -0.86
C SER A 210 8.32 46.00 -2.29
N TYR A 211 7.72 46.70 -3.26
CA TYR A 211 8.13 46.58 -4.65
C TYR A 211 9.61 46.95 -4.86
N SER A 212 10.28 46.18 -5.73
CA SER A 212 11.62 46.47 -6.26
C SER A 212 11.64 46.12 -7.76
N PRO A 213 12.61 46.63 -8.55
CA PRO A 213 12.69 46.31 -9.99
C PRO A 213 12.72 44.81 -10.31
N GLU A 214 13.29 43.99 -9.41
CA GLU A 214 13.38 42.53 -9.57
C GLU A 214 12.11 41.79 -9.09
N TYR A 215 11.15 42.49 -8.50
CA TYR A 215 9.99 41.89 -7.84
C TYR A 215 9.18 41.00 -8.78
N ASN A 216 8.87 41.49 -9.99
CA ASN A 216 8.13 40.70 -10.98
C ASN A 216 8.90 39.43 -11.37
N GLY A 217 10.21 39.52 -11.61
CA GLY A 217 11.04 38.35 -11.91
C GLY A 217 11.03 37.31 -10.78
N ARG A 218 11.14 37.76 -9.53
CA ARG A 218 11.05 36.89 -8.34
C ARG A 218 9.66 36.26 -8.20
N LEU A 219 8.59 37.00 -8.50
CA LEU A 219 7.22 36.48 -8.48
C LEU A 219 7.02 35.38 -9.53
N GLN A 220 7.50 35.58 -10.77
CA GLN A 220 7.42 34.56 -11.81
C GLN A 220 8.20 33.29 -11.44
N LEU A 221 9.40 33.44 -10.87
CA LEU A 221 10.21 32.30 -10.42
C LEU A 221 9.48 31.51 -9.31
N VAL A 222 8.85 32.19 -8.35
CA VAL A 222 8.07 31.56 -7.29
C VAL A 222 6.88 30.77 -7.88
N LYS A 223 6.15 31.35 -8.84
CA LYS A 223 5.05 30.66 -9.54
C LYS A 223 5.53 29.42 -10.28
N GLN A 224 6.64 29.54 -11.02
CA GLN A 224 7.22 28.44 -11.78
C GLN A 224 7.67 27.29 -10.85
N ASN A 225 8.38 27.61 -9.78
CA ASN A 225 8.86 26.62 -8.82
C ASN A 225 7.69 25.89 -8.15
N TRP A 226 6.63 26.60 -7.79
CA TRP A 226 5.43 25.99 -7.22
C TRP A 226 4.72 25.07 -8.21
N ALA A 227 4.58 25.48 -9.47
CA ALA A 227 3.95 24.68 -10.52
C ALA A 227 4.73 23.39 -10.86
N ALA A 228 6.04 23.36 -10.58
CA ALA A 228 6.87 22.17 -10.77
C ALA A 228 6.72 21.12 -9.64
N LEU A 229 6.11 21.48 -8.51
CA LEU A 229 5.85 20.57 -7.40
C LEU A 229 4.52 19.85 -7.59
N SER A 230 4.39 18.65 -7.02
CA SER A 230 3.18 17.83 -7.02
C SER A 230 2.74 17.46 -5.60
N GLU A 231 1.55 16.86 -5.47
CA GLU A 231 1.04 16.28 -4.21
C GLU A 231 0.90 17.26 -3.04
N GLN A 232 0.62 18.53 -3.34
CA GLN A 232 0.35 19.52 -2.30
C GLN A 232 -1.01 19.27 -1.64
N ASP A 233 -1.05 19.33 -0.31
CA ASP A 233 -2.31 19.27 0.42
C ASP A 233 -3.12 20.58 0.29
N LEU A 234 -4.39 20.54 0.71
CA LEU A 234 -5.28 21.70 0.61
C LEU A 234 -4.79 22.90 1.41
N GLN A 235 -4.18 22.70 2.58
CA GLN A 235 -3.67 23.79 3.41
C GLN A 235 -2.44 24.45 2.79
N GLN A 236 -1.53 23.66 2.22
CA GLN A 236 -0.35 24.11 1.50
C GLN A 236 -0.73 24.95 0.28
N GLN A 237 -1.71 24.47 -0.51
CA GLN A 237 -2.24 25.22 -1.65
C GLN A 237 -2.85 26.55 -1.23
N GLN A 238 -3.68 26.55 -0.17
CA GLN A 238 -4.28 27.78 0.35
C GLN A 238 -3.24 28.77 0.88
N ALA A 239 -2.23 28.29 1.61
CA ALA A 239 -1.15 29.12 2.14
C ALA A 239 -0.35 29.78 1.00
N PHE A 240 0.02 29.02 -0.03
CA PHE A 240 0.71 29.56 -1.20
C PHE A 240 -0.15 30.58 -1.95
N ASN A 241 -1.40 30.24 -2.27
CA ASN A 241 -2.30 31.12 -3.01
C ASN A 241 -2.58 32.43 -2.27
N THR A 242 -2.70 32.39 -0.93
CA THR A 242 -2.86 33.60 -0.11
C THR A 242 -1.65 34.52 -0.21
N ALA A 243 -0.44 33.96 -0.19
CA ALA A 243 0.78 34.75 -0.39
C ALA A 243 0.86 35.28 -1.83
N LEU A 244 0.42 34.48 -2.81
CA LEU A 244 0.46 34.84 -4.22
C LEU A 244 -0.42 36.05 -4.54
N VAL A 245 -1.67 36.06 -4.05
CA VAL A 245 -2.60 37.19 -4.21
C VAL A 245 -1.96 38.49 -3.71
N LYS A 246 -1.35 38.47 -2.52
CA LYS A 246 -0.67 39.66 -1.96
C LYS A 246 0.50 40.14 -2.83
N CYS A 247 1.25 39.21 -3.43
CA CYS A 247 2.33 39.58 -4.34
C CYS A 247 1.79 40.23 -5.62
N GLU A 248 0.71 39.68 -6.17
CA GLU A 248 0.04 40.22 -7.37
C GLU A 248 -0.56 41.60 -7.11
N ASP A 249 -1.18 41.80 -5.94
CA ASP A 249 -1.69 43.10 -5.52
C ASP A 249 -0.56 44.14 -5.43
N THR A 250 0.59 43.76 -4.86
CA THR A 250 1.75 44.66 -4.73
C THR A 250 2.30 45.08 -6.10
N LEU A 251 2.42 44.12 -7.03
CA LEU A 251 2.85 44.40 -8.40
C LEU A 251 1.83 45.27 -9.15
N GLY A 252 0.53 44.94 -9.01
CA GLY A 252 -0.56 45.69 -9.64
C GLY A 252 -0.63 47.15 -9.15
N ALA A 253 -0.44 47.37 -7.84
CA ALA A 253 -0.40 48.71 -7.27
C ALA A 253 0.75 49.55 -7.85
N HIS A 254 1.95 48.96 -7.99
CA HIS A 254 3.09 49.66 -8.57
C HIS A 254 2.87 50.01 -10.05
N ILE A 255 2.35 49.07 -10.85
CA ILE A 255 2.04 49.32 -12.27
C ILE A 255 1.01 50.45 -12.41
N ALA A 256 -0.01 50.47 -11.54
CA ALA A 256 -1.01 51.53 -11.54
C ALA A 256 -0.41 52.90 -11.14
N GLU A 257 0.48 52.93 -10.16
CA GLU A 257 1.20 54.15 -9.75
C GLU A 257 2.09 54.69 -10.88
N GLU A 258 2.86 53.81 -11.54
CA GLU A 258 3.72 54.19 -12.67
C GLU A 258 2.89 54.74 -13.83
N LYS A 259 1.79 54.07 -14.17
CA LYS A 259 0.86 54.55 -15.20
C LYS A 259 0.25 55.91 -14.84
N ALA A 260 -0.20 56.10 -13.60
CA ALA A 260 -0.76 57.37 -13.15
C ALA A 260 0.30 58.51 -13.20
N ALA A 261 1.56 58.21 -12.87
CA ALA A 261 2.66 59.17 -13.00
C ALA A 261 2.92 59.54 -14.47
N GLN A 262 2.93 58.56 -15.37
CA GLN A 262 3.07 58.78 -16.82
C GLN A 262 1.90 59.58 -17.40
N ASP A 263 0.66 59.23 -17.06
CA ASP A 263 -0.55 59.94 -17.49
C ASP A 263 -0.54 61.40 -17.00
N LYS A 264 -0.08 61.64 -15.76
CA LYS A 264 0.09 63.00 -15.24
C LYS A 264 1.16 63.80 -16.00
N ILE A 265 2.29 63.18 -16.34
CA ILE A 265 3.34 63.82 -17.15
C ILE A 265 2.80 64.14 -18.54
N ALA A 266 2.11 63.20 -19.19
CA ALA A 266 1.51 63.39 -20.51
C ALA A 266 0.44 64.48 -20.50
N ALA A 267 -0.45 64.49 -19.50
CA ALA A 267 -1.44 65.54 -19.33
C ALA A 267 -0.80 66.92 -19.10
N THR A 268 0.29 66.98 -18.31
CA THR A 268 1.03 68.23 -18.09
C THR A 268 1.72 68.71 -19.36
N ALA A 269 2.30 67.81 -20.16
CA ALA A 269 2.91 68.14 -21.44
C ALA A 269 1.87 68.66 -22.43
N LYS A 270 0.73 67.97 -22.55
CA LYS A 270 -0.39 68.39 -23.39
C LYS A 270 -0.96 69.75 -22.97
N ALA A 271 -1.19 69.97 -21.68
CA ALA A 271 -1.65 71.27 -21.18
C ALA A 271 -0.67 72.41 -21.51
N LYS A 272 0.65 72.14 -21.53
CA LYS A 272 1.65 73.12 -21.96
C LYS A 272 1.57 73.40 -23.46
N GLU A 273 1.40 72.38 -24.29
CA GLU A 273 1.21 72.53 -25.75
C GLU A 273 -0.06 73.31 -26.06
N ASP A 274 -1.18 72.96 -25.41
CA ASP A 274 -2.47 73.65 -25.54
C ASP A 274 -2.32 75.14 -25.13
N PHE A 275 -1.64 75.42 -24.01
CA PHE A 275 -1.36 76.79 -23.57
C PHE A 275 -0.50 77.59 -24.56
N ILE A 276 0.55 76.99 -25.13
CA ILE A 276 1.37 77.64 -26.16
C ILE A 276 0.54 77.93 -27.42
N SER A 277 -0.33 76.99 -27.82
CA SER A 277 -1.24 77.19 -28.96
C SER A 277 -2.20 78.35 -28.73
N VAL A 278 -2.80 78.45 -27.54
CA VAL A 278 -3.67 79.58 -27.16
C VAL A 278 -2.91 80.91 -27.20
N LEU A 279 -1.67 80.95 -26.69
CA LEU A 279 -0.84 82.16 -26.79
C LEU A 279 -0.56 82.56 -28.24
N ALA A 280 -0.23 81.61 -29.12
CA ALA A 280 -0.01 81.89 -30.53
C ALA A 280 -1.29 82.39 -31.23
N GLN A 281 -2.46 81.83 -30.88
CA GLN A 281 -3.74 82.30 -31.40
C GLN A 281 -4.07 83.72 -30.92
N LEU A 282 -3.80 84.05 -29.65
CA LEU A 282 -3.94 85.40 -29.10
C LEU A 282 -3.05 86.42 -29.83
N GLU A 283 -1.80 86.08 -30.10
CA GLU A 283 -0.87 86.95 -30.86
C GLU A 283 -1.35 87.19 -32.31
N SER A 284 -2.10 86.25 -32.88
CA SER A 284 -2.64 86.33 -34.24
C SER A 284 -4.01 87.03 -34.36
N LEU A 285 -4.59 87.53 -33.25
CA LEU A 285 -5.89 88.19 -33.27
C LEU A 285 -5.86 89.51 -34.04
N GLU A 286 -6.86 89.71 -34.90
CA GLU A 286 -7.05 90.95 -35.64
C GLU A 286 -8.27 91.69 -35.11
N PHE A 287 -8.13 92.99 -34.82
CA PHE A 287 -9.24 93.85 -34.40
C PHE A 287 -10.13 94.20 -35.61
N ASN A 288 -11.05 93.30 -35.94
CA ASN A 288 -12.02 93.41 -37.02
C ASN A 288 -13.44 93.02 -36.56
N ASP A 289 -14.44 93.08 -37.45
CA ASP A 289 -15.84 92.79 -37.11
C ASP A 289 -16.09 91.34 -36.61
N ALA A 290 -15.15 90.42 -36.85
CA ALA A 290 -15.21 89.03 -36.42
C ALA A 290 -14.50 88.75 -35.08
N ILE A 291 -13.93 89.77 -34.43
CA ILE A 291 -13.18 89.61 -33.18
C ILE A 291 -13.99 88.93 -32.07
N ALA A 292 -15.30 89.15 -32.02
CA ALA A 292 -16.18 88.52 -31.04
C ALA A 292 -16.22 86.98 -31.20
N ASP A 293 -16.26 86.48 -32.44
CA ASP A 293 -16.28 85.03 -32.71
C ASP A 293 -14.88 84.41 -32.52
N GLN A 294 -13.82 85.15 -32.84
CA GLN A 294 -12.44 84.73 -32.58
C GLN A 294 -12.16 84.60 -31.07
N LEU A 295 -12.58 85.59 -30.27
CA LEU A 295 -12.46 85.54 -28.81
C LEU A 295 -13.28 84.41 -28.19
N LYS A 296 -14.48 84.14 -28.71
CA LYS A 296 -15.34 83.04 -28.23
C LYS A 296 -14.74 81.65 -28.52
N THR A 297 -14.07 81.49 -29.66
CA THR A 297 -13.36 80.26 -30.01
C THR A 297 -12.16 80.04 -29.10
N LEU A 298 -11.47 81.12 -28.75
CA LEU A 298 -10.30 81.10 -27.86
C LEU A 298 -10.71 80.84 -26.40
N GLU A 299 -11.85 81.38 -25.95
CA GLU A 299 -12.47 81.06 -24.65
C GLU A 299 -12.85 79.58 -24.54
N GLN A 300 -13.28 78.93 -25.62
CA GLN A 300 -13.55 77.49 -25.64
C GLN A 300 -12.30 76.61 -25.65
N SER A 301 -11.15 77.18 -26.01
CA SER A 301 -9.85 76.49 -26.09
C SER A 301 -9.00 76.66 -24.82
N TRP A 302 -9.45 77.50 -23.89
CA TRP A 302 -8.89 77.65 -22.53
C TRP A 302 -9.56 76.64 -21.60
#